data_AF-A0A9E4CNR5-F1
#
_entry.id   AF-A0A9E4CNR5-F1
#
_cell.length_a   1.000
_cell.length_b   1.000
_cell.length_c   1.000
_cell.angle_alpha   90.00
_cell.angle_beta   90.00
_cell.angle_gamma   90.00
#
_symmetry.space_group_name_H-M   'P 1'
#
loop_
_entity.id
_entity.type
_entity.pdbx_description
1 polymer ?
#
loop_
_entity_poly.entity_id
_entity_poly.type
_entity_poly.pdbx_seq_one_letter_code
_entity_poly.pdbx_strand_id
1 'polypeptide(L)'
;MAAPDVFERRSRIDAPAAEVFAWHLRDGAFERLLPPGDGTIVLERTGSIEQDTMRVTLSVPVLGPIRQRWDVRHEGYVAGHRFVDVMERGPFSHWRHEHRIEVIDDGSCELVDHVEYSLPAGALGRTFGGGIVRRRLDSMFDHRHAVTRNDVSAHTAASLEPLRIELVGRWRDRALQQQVAAFLATGGHLVATPRPLAGARDVHEFSDPDVRITQDETCDMCVELRDGPNREVDLVGSAVMDPRRVLSSIVALRATA
;
A
#
# COMPACT_ATOMS: atom_id res chain seq x y z
N MET A 1 -25.16 -17.40 17.82
CA MET A 1 -24.67 -16.70 16.60
C MET A 1 -24.04 -17.74 15.70
N ALA A 2 -24.20 -17.63 14.37
CA ALA A 2 -23.50 -18.52 13.45
C ALA A 2 -21.98 -18.26 13.55
N ALA A 3 -21.15 -19.29 13.32
CA ALA A 3 -19.71 -19.12 13.21
C ALA A 3 -19.38 -18.15 12.05
N PRO A 4 -18.32 -17.34 12.17
CA PRO A 4 -17.90 -16.47 11.08
C PRO A 4 -17.45 -17.28 9.87
N ASP A 5 -17.64 -16.70 8.68
CA ASP A 5 -17.06 -17.20 7.45
C ASP A 5 -15.54 -16.89 7.46
N VAL A 6 -14.75 -17.78 6.87
CA VAL A 6 -13.29 -17.65 6.80
C VAL A 6 -12.84 -17.47 5.36
N PHE A 7 -11.98 -16.48 5.14
CA PHE A 7 -11.23 -16.28 3.93
C PHE A 7 -9.74 -16.34 4.26
N GLU A 8 -8.98 -17.07 3.45
CA GLU A 8 -7.52 -17.11 3.58
C GLU A 8 -6.88 -16.90 2.21
N ARG A 9 -5.84 -16.08 2.15
CA ARG A 9 -4.95 -15.91 0.99
C ARG A 9 -3.52 -16.12 1.44
N ARG A 10 -2.76 -16.87 0.64
CA ARG A 10 -1.33 -17.14 0.86
C ARG A 10 -0.54 -16.76 -0.36
N SER A 11 0.67 -16.24 -0.17
CA SER A 11 1.62 -16.04 -1.26
C SER A 11 3.05 -16.13 -0.75
N ARG A 12 3.86 -16.92 -1.46
CA ARG A 12 5.31 -16.84 -1.33
C ARG A 12 5.81 -15.48 -1.82
N ILE A 13 6.75 -14.91 -1.08
CA ILE A 13 7.52 -13.73 -1.44
C ILE A 13 8.99 -14.09 -1.30
N ASP A 14 9.77 -13.87 -2.37
CA ASP A 14 11.20 -14.15 -2.39
C ASP A 14 11.98 -12.96 -1.80
N ALA A 15 11.72 -12.70 -0.52
CA ALA A 15 12.44 -11.75 0.33
C ALA A 15 12.40 -12.20 1.80
N PRO A 16 13.33 -11.77 2.65
CA PRO A 16 13.31 -12.09 4.08
C PRO A 16 12.01 -11.60 4.75
N ALA A 17 11.47 -12.41 5.67
CA ALA A 17 10.23 -12.08 6.39
C ALA A 17 10.27 -10.70 7.08
N ALA A 18 11.43 -10.35 7.64
CA ALA A 18 11.63 -9.06 8.30
C ALA A 18 11.44 -7.87 7.33
N GLU A 19 11.89 -7.99 6.09
CA GLU A 19 11.75 -6.94 5.08
C GLU A 19 10.30 -6.83 4.61
N VAL A 20 9.64 -7.95 4.33
CA VAL A 20 8.21 -7.97 3.98
C VAL A 20 7.37 -7.39 5.12
N PHE A 21 7.71 -7.69 6.39
CA PHE A 21 7.02 -7.12 7.55
C PHE A 21 7.25 -5.62 7.66
N ALA A 22 8.51 -5.17 7.54
CA ALA A 22 8.85 -3.76 7.58
C ALA A 22 8.13 -2.97 6.49
N TRP A 23 7.98 -3.52 5.28
CA TRP A 23 7.23 -2.91 4.19
C TRP A 23 5.80 -2.53 4.60
N HIS A 24 5.09 -3.38 5.36
CA HIS A 24 3.72 -3.10 5.82
C HIS A 24 3.64 -1.99 6.87
N LEU A 25 4.74 -1.71 7.58
CA LEU A 25 4.80 -0.67 8.61
C LEU A 25 5.19 0.70 8.05
N ARG A 26 5.79 0.74 6.85
CA ARG A 26 6.24 1.97 6.20
C ARG A 26 5.06 2.82 5.71
N ASP A 27 5.29 4.12 5.63
CA ASP A 27 4.31 5.04 5.04
C ASP A 27 4.10 4.72 3.55
N GLY A 28 2.87 4.91 3.08
CA GLY A 28 2.45 4.54 1.74
C GLY A 28 1.98 3.09 1.58
N ALA A 29 2.29 2.17 2.53
CA ALA A 29 1.91 0.77 2.39
C ALA A 29 0.39 0.59 2.26
N PHE A 30 -0.39 1.31 3.07
CA PHE A 30 -1.84 1.27 3.00
C PHE A 30 -2.35 1.76 1.63
N GLU A 31 -1.82 2.86 1.11
CA GLU A 31 -2.20 3.42 -0.19
C GLU A 31 -1.80 2.54 -1.37
N ARG A 32 -0.71 1.77 -1.24
CA ARG A 32 -0.32 0.74 -2.21
C ARG A 32 -1.28 -0.45 -2.19
N LEU A 33 -1.79 -0.81 -1.01
CA LEU A 33 -2.71 -1.95 -0.83
C LEU A 33 -4.17 -1.64 -1.19
N LEU A 34 -4.52 -0.39 -1.46
CA LEU A 34 -5.83 0.00 -1.98
C LEU A 34 -5.88 -0.22 -3.50
N PRO A 35 -6.76 -1.11 -4.01
CA PRO A 35 -6.87 -1.33 -5.45
C PRO A 35 -7.21 -0.03 -6.19
N PRO A 36 -6.55 0.26 -7.34
CA PRO A 36 -6.87 1.43 -8.14
C PRO A 36 -8.36 1.49 -8.51
N GLY A 37 -9.00 2.63 -8.21
CA GLY A 37 -10.41 2.84 -8.52
C GLY A 37 -11.40 2.13 -7.60
N ASP A 38 -10.96 1.54 -6.47
CA ASP A 38 -11.87 0.92 -5.49
C ASP A 38 -12.82 1.92 -4.81
N GLY A 39 -12.54 3.22 -4.93
CA GLY A 39 -13.32 4.32 -4.39
C GLY A 39 -13.22 4.49 -2.88
N THR A 40 -12.32 3.80 -2.19
CA THR A 40 -12.05 3.93 -0.76
C THR A 40 -11.36 5.27 -0.49
N ILE A 41 -11.79 5.96 0.58
CA ILE A 41 -11.23 7.25 1.00
C ILE A 41 -10.81 7.13 2.46
N VAL A 42 -9.55 7.47 2.76
CA VAL A 42 -9.06 7.61 4.14
C VAL A 42 -9.61 8.92 4.70
N LEU A 43 -10.39 8.83 5.78
CA LEU A 43 -10.92 10.00 6.48
C LEU A 43 -10.01 10.42 7.63
N GLU A 44 -9.46 9.46 8.37
CA GLU A 44 -8.61 9.70 9.53
C GLU A 44 -7.70 8.49 9.77
N ARG A 45 -6.45 8.74 10.17
CA ARG A 45 -5.49 7.72 10.62
C ARG A 45 -4.70 8.29 11.79
N THR A 46 -4.67 7.58 12.90
CA THR A 46 -3.96 7.98 14.12
C THR A 46 -3.30 6.78 14.79
N GLY A 47 -2.25 7.01 15.58
CA GLY A 47 -1.55 5.96 16.33
C GLY A 47 -0.53 5.16 15.51
N SER A 48 -0.08 4.04 16.08
CA SER A 48 0.96 3.16 15.53
C SER A 48 0.53 1.69 15.61
N ILE A 49 0.87 0.91 14.58
CA ILE A 49 0.65 -0.54 14.53
C ILE A 49 1.51 -1.17 15.64
N GLU A 50 2.77 -0.75 15.71
CA GLU A 50 3.79 -1.27 16.61
C GLU A 50 3.43 -1.06 18.10
N GLN A 51 2.56 -0.11 18.39
CA GLN A 51 2.06 0.20 19.74
C GLN A 51 0.64 -0.34 20.00
N ASP A 52 0.02 -1.05 19.05
CA ASP A 52 -1.39 -1.47 19.11
C ASP A 52 -2.37 -0.31 19.41
N THR A 53 -2.03 0.90 18.97
CA THR A 53 -2.87 2.10 19.14
C THR A 53 -3.52 2.56 17.84
N MET A 54 -3.11 2.00 16.70
CA MET A 54 -3.54 2.53 15.41
C MET A 54 -5.03 2.37 15.16
N ARG A 55 -5.67 3.49 14.79
CA ARG A 55 -7.05 3.57 14.36
C ARG A 55 -7.12 4.20 12.98
N VAL A 56 -7.96 3.62 12.12
CA VAL A 56 -8.16 4.10 10.76
C VAL A 56 -9.66 4.21 10.51
N THR A 57 -10.10 5.39 10.07
CA THR A 57 -11.46 5.63 9.59
C THR A 57 -11.44 5.73 8.07
N LEU A 58 -12.23 4.89 7.42
CA LEU A 58 -12.39 4.86 5.98
C LEU A 58 -13.84 5.19 5.58
N SER A 59 -14.00 5.75 4.40
CA SER A 59 -15.27 5.75 3.67
C SER A 59 -15.14 4.76 2.53
N VAL A 60 -15.93 3.69 2.54
CA VAL A 60 -15.90 2.62 1.53
C VAL A 60 -17.18 2.58 0.70
N PRO A 61 -17.11 2.26 -0.60
CA PRO A 61 -18.30 2.00 -1.39
C PRO A 61 -18.86 0.60 -1.14
N VAL A 62 -20.16 0.54 -0.87
CA VAL A 62 -20.86 -0.72 -0.55
C VAL A 62 -21.74 -1.17 -1.71
N LEU A 63 -22.59 -0.27 -2.22
CA LEU A 63 -23.48 -0.57 -3.36
C LEU A 63 -23.84 0.72 -4.11
N GLY A 64 -23.49 0.80 -5.39
CA GLY A 64 -23.77 1.98 -6.21
C GLY A 64 -23.21 3.26 -5.58
N PRO A 65 -24.00 4.35 -5.45
CA PRO A 65 -23.55 5.60 -4.84
C PRO A 65 -23.46 5.53 -3.29
N ILE A 66 -23.87 4.41 -2.68
CA ILE A 66 -23.94 4.28 -1.22
C ILE A 66 -22.55 3.98 -0.67
N ARG A 67 -22.11 4.85 0.24
CA ARG A 67 -20.85 4.74 0.97
C ARG A 67 -21.12 4.51 2.44
N GLN A 68 -20.25 3.75 3.09
CA GLN A 68 -20.34 3.48 4.52
C GLN A 68 -19.02 3.82 5.21
N ARG A 69 -19.13 4.33 6.44
CA ARG A 69 -17.99 4.53 7.33
C ARG A 69 -17.50 3.18 7.86
N TRP A 70 -16.20 2.93 7.74
CA TRP A 70 -15.52 1.75 8.25
C TRP A 70 -14.42 2.19 9.22
N ASP A 71 -14.66 1.97 10.50
CA ASP A 71 -13.73 2.25 11.60
C ASP A 71 -12.97 0.96 11.95
N VAL A 72 -11.65 0.99 11.85
CA VAL A 72 -10.73 -0.13 12.09
C VAL A 72 -9.76 0.22 13.20
N ARG A 73 -9.48 -0.73 14.08
CA ARG A 73 -8.42 -0.66 15.09
C ARG A 73 -7.43 -1.82 14.87
N HIS A 74 -6.15 -1.52 15.06
CA HIS A 74 -5.10 -2.54 15.06
C HIS A 74 -4.92 -3.14 16.46
N GLU A 75 -4.60 -4.43 16.52
CA GLU A 75 -4.23 -5.13 17.75
C GLU A 75 -3.36 -6.35 17.48
N GLY A 76 -2.75 -6.89 18.53
CA GLY A 76 -2.07 -8.19 18.46
C GLY A 76 -0.77 -8.14 17.68
N TYR A 77 -0.12 -6.98 17.64
CA TYR A 77 1.18 -6.79 17.02
C TYR A 77 2.23 -7.73 17.64
N VAL A 78 2.92 -8.46 16.78
CA VAL A 78 4.12 -9.23 17.10
C VAL A 78 5.16 -8.90 16.05
N ALA A 79 6.22 -8.19 16.47
CA ALA A 79 7.26 -7.69 15.59
C ALA A 79 7.81 -8.79 14.66
N GLY A 80 7.83 -8.52 13.35
CA GLY A 80 8.33 -9.44 12.33
C GLY A 80 7.39 -10.60 11.97
N HIS A 81 6.25 -10.75 12.66
CA HIS A 81 5.42 -11.94 12.55
C HIS A 81 3.96 -11.63 12.19
N ARG A 82 3.28 -10.73 12.91
CA ARG A 82 1.86 -10.46 12.66
C ARG A 82 1.36 -9.13 13.21
N PHE A 83 0.21 -8.70 12.69
CA PHE A 83 -0.68 -7.69 13.27
C PHE A 83 -2.11 -7.95 12.79
N VAL A 84 -3.11 -7.40 13.49
CA VAL A 84 -4.52 -7.69 13.22
C VAL A 84 -5.36 -6.42 13.10
N ASP A 85 -6.17 -6.36 12.06
CA ASP A 85 -7.18 -5.33 11.83
C ASP A 85 -8.55 -5.81 12.32
N VAL A 86 -9.11 -5.14 13.32
CA VAL A 86 -10.46 -5.40 13.82
C VAL A 86 -11.37 -4.24 13.48
N MET A 87 -12.49 -4.54 12.84
CA MET A 87 -13.53 -3.55 12.57
C MET A 87 -14.34 -3.26 13.82
N GLU A 88 -14.43 -2.00 14.19
CA GLU A 88 -15.31 -1.52 15.27
C GLU A 88 -16.68 -1.11 14.71
N ARG A 89 -16.70 -0.58 13.48
CA ARG A 89 -17.91 -0.21 12.74
C ARG A 89 -17.67 -0.39 11.25
N GLY A 90 -18.63 -0.92 10.50
CA GLY A 90 -18.47 -1.04 9.06
C GLY A 90 -19.55 -1.87 8.36
N PRO A 91 -19.29 -2.29 7.12
CA PRO A 91 -20.28 -2.98 6.27
C PRO A 91 -20.54 -4.43 6.67
N PHE A 92 -19.69 -5.01 7.51
CA PHE A 92 -19.85 -6.36 8.05
C PHE A 92 -20.45 -6.32 9.46
N SER A 93 -21.00 -7.44 9.93
CA SER A 93 -21.37 -7.61 11.34
C SER A 93 -20.18 -8.04 12.20
N HIS A 94 -19.18 -8.66 11.57
CA HIS A 94 -17.90 -9.01 12.17
C HIS A 94 -16.82 -8.94 11.10
N TRP A 95 -15.65 -8.40 11.45
CA TRP A 95 -14.48 -8.43 10.60
C TRP A 95 -13.24 -8.41 11.49
N ARG A 96 -12.41 -9.44 11.32
CA ARG A 96 -11.09 -9.59 11.91
C ARG A 96 -10.16 -10.09 10.82
N HIS A 97 -9.15 -9.30 10.48
CA HIS A 97 -8.18 -9.62 9.43
C HIS A 97 -6.78 -9.67 10.03
N GLU A 98 -6.25 -10.87 10.20
CA GLU A 98 -4.89 -11.12 10.67
C GLU A 98 -3.93 -11.22 9.49
N HIS A 99 -2.88 -10.41 9.52
CA HIS A 99 -1.77 -10.43 8.58
C HIS A 99 -0.62 -11.19 9.23
N ARG A 100 -0.14 -12.27 8.61
CA ARG A 100 0.99 -13.07 9.10
C ARG A 100 2.07 -13.17 8.06
N ILE A 101 3.31 -13.13 8.52
CA ILE A 101 4.49 -13.37 7.70
C ILE A 101 5.26 -14.52 8.32
N GLU A 102 5.20 -15.66 7.64
CA GLU A 102 5.76 -16.92 8.09
C GLU A 102 7.09 -17.17 7.36
N VAL A 103 8.18 -17.36 8.11
CA VAL A 103 9.51 -17.63 7.53
C VAL A 103 9.49 -18.99 6.83
N ILE A 104 9.96 -19.04 5.58
CA ILE A 104 10.24 -20.30 4.89
C ILE A 104 11.73 -20.62 5.01
N ASP A 105 12.57 -19.66 4.64
CA ASP A 105 14.03 -19.69 4.74
C ASP A 105 14.59 -18.26 4.84
N ASP A 106 15.92 -18.09 4.85
CA ASP A 106 16.57 -16.79 5.01
C ASP A 106 16.22 -15.79 3.90
N GLY A 107 15.85 -16.27 2.71
CA GLY A 107 15.59 -15.45 1.52
C GLY A 107 14.13 -15.40 1.11
N SER A 108 13.23 -16.10 1.82
CA SER A 108 11.82 -16.18 1.42
C SER A 108 10.86 -16.40 2.59
N CYS A 109 9.65 -15.90 2.44
CA CYS A 109 8.58 -16.04 3.41
C CYS A 109 7.22 -16.28 2.74
N GLU A 110 6.23 -16.64 3.54
CA GLU A 110 4.83 -16.70 3.15
C GLU A 110 4.07 -15.52 3.78
N LEU A 111 3.45 -14.68 2.95
CA LEU A 111 2.45 -13.71 3.39
C LEU A 111 1.09 -14.41 3.45
N VAL A 112 0.47 -14.42 4.63
CA VAL A 112 -0.81 -15.04 4.90
C VAL A 112 -1.79 -13.99 5.42
N ASP A 113 -2.86 -13.76 4.67
CA ASP A 113 -4.00 -12.96 5.09
C ASP A 113 -5.14 -13.90 5.50
N HIS A 114 -5.48 -13.91 6.79
CA HIS A 114 -6.58 -14.68 7.36
C HIS A 114 -7.69 -13.73 7.82
N VAL A 115 -8.86 -13.83 7.20
CA VAL A 115 -10.00 -12.97 7.46
C VAL A 115 -11.18 -13.78 7.98
N GLU A 116 -11.59 -13.46 9.20
CA GLU A 116 -12.85 -13.90 9.78
C GLU A 116 -13.88 -12.80 9.58
N TYR A 117 -14.98 -13.11 8.91
CA TYR A 117 -16.02 -12.12 8.63
C TYR A 117 -17.43 -12.67 8.78
N SER A 118 -18.39 -11.77 8.97
CA SER A 118 -19.81 -12.12 8.97
C SER A 118 -20.62 -11.06 8.24
N LEU A 119 -21.45 -11.50 7.30
CA LEU A 119 -22.31 -10.62 6.54
C LEU A 119 -23.47 -10.06 7.38
N PRO A 120 -23.92 -8.83 7.09
CA PRO A 120 -25.16 -8.31 7.67
C PRO A 120 -26.35 -9.19 7.28
N ALA A 121 -27.42 -9.13 8.08
CA ALA A 121 -28.64 -9.93 7.89
C ALA A 121 -28.47 -11.47 7.98
N GLY A 122 -27.34 -11.95 8.53
CA GLY A 122 -27.14 -13.36 8.89
C GLY A 122 -27.27 -14.32 7.71
N ALA A 123 -28.12 -15.34 7.84
CA ALA A 123 -28.26 -16.40 6.83
C ALA A 123 -28.76 -15.86 5.47
N LEU A 124 -29.65 -14.85 5.46
CA LEU A 124 -30.13 -14.24 4.21
C LEU A 124 -29.00 -13.51 3.48
N GLY A 125 -28.16 -12.77 4.22
CA GLY A 125 -26.97 -12.12 3.67
C GLY A 125 -26.01 -13.11 3.04
N ARG A 126 -25.79 -14.27 3.67
CA ARG A 126 -24.96 -15.35 3.12
C ARG A 126 -25.54 -15.94 1.84
N THR A 127 -26.83 -16.25 1.79
CA THR A 127 -27.45 -16.88 0.62
C THR A 127 -27.44 -15.98 -0.61
N PHE A 128 -27.74 -14.68 -0.46
CA PHE A 128 -27.87 -13.77 -1.60
C PHE A 128 -26.59 -12.96 -1.91
N GLY A 129 -25.76 -12.68 -0.89
CA GLY A 129 -24.57 -11.84 -1.01
C GLY A 129 -23.23 -12.57 -0.88
N GLY A 130 -23.21 -13.80 -0.34
CA GLY A 130 -21.97 -14.52 -0.02
C GLY A 130 -21.04 -14.71 -1.21
N GLY A 131 -21.56 -15.15 -2.36
CA GLY A 131 -20.75 -15.36 -3.57
C GLY A 131 -20.23 -14.06 -4.21
N ILE A 132 -20.90 -12.93 -4.00
CA ILE A 132 -20.43 -11.61 -4.47
C ILE A 132 -19.29 -11.12 -3.57
N VAL A 133 -19.51 -11.21 -2.24
CA VAL A 133 -18.50 -10.82 -1.27
C VAL A 133 -17.24 -11.66 -1.42
N ARG A 134 -17.38 -12.99 -1.58
CA ARG A 134 -16.23 -13.88 -1.75
C ARG A 134 -15.37 -13.48 -2.95
N ARG A 135 -15.98 -13.24 -4.11
CA ARG A 135 -15.28 -12.77 -5.32
C ARG A 135 -14.60 -11.40 -5.13
N ARG A 136 -15.23 -10.49 -4.38
CA ARG A 136 -14.63 -9.19 -4.04
C ARG A 136 -13.42 -9.36 -3.12
N LEU A 137 -13.49 -10.25 -2.14
CA LEU A 137 -12.36 -10.60 -1.28
C LEU A 137 -11.24 -11.24 -2.09
N ASP A 138 -11.53 -12.23 -2.93
CA ASP A 138 -10.54 -12.88 -3.80
C ASP A 138 -9.80 -11.82 -4.63
N SER A 139 -10.54 -10.96 -5.36
CA SER A 139 -9.93 -9.90 -6.19
C SER A 139 -9.13 -8.86 -5.39
N MET A 140 -9.59 -8.48 -4.19
CA MET A 140 -8.91 -7.50 -3.35
C MET A 140 -7.59 -8.06 -2.82
N PHE A 141 -7.61 -9.28 -2.30
CA PHE A 141 -6.41 -9.93 -1.76
C PHE A 141 -5.47 -10.40 -2.86
N ASP A 142 -5.98 -10.73 -4.05
CA ASP A 142 -5.15 -10.90 -5.25
C ASP A 142 -4.30 -9.68 -5.54
N HIS A 143 -4.94 -8.52 -5.60
CA HIS A 143 -4.24 -7.26 -5.84
C HIS A 143 -3.21 -6.97 -4.75
N ARG A 144 -3.60 -7.05 -3.48
CA ARG A 144 -2.73 -6.78 -2.33
C ARG A 144 -1.48 -7.64 -2.34
N HIS A 145 -1.65 -8.96 -2.45
CA HIS A 145 -0.51 -9.89 -2.48
C HIS A 145 0.39 -9.65 -3.70
N ALA A 146 -0.18 -9.33 -4.86
CA ALA A 146 0.61 -9.01 -6.05
C ALA A 146 1.41 -7.71 -5.87
N VAL A 147 0.81 -6.66 -5.31
CA VAL A 147 1.49 -5.38 -5.03
C VAL A 147 2.62 -5.58 -4.03
N THR A 148 2.36 -6.20 -2.88
CA THR A 148 3.40 -6.44 -1.87
C THR A 148 4.59 -7.21 -2.47
N ARG A 149 4.32 -8.31 -3.21
CA ARG A 149 5.38 -9.10 -3.85
C ARG A 149 6.19 -8.26 -4.84
N ASN A 150 5.50 -7.51 -5.71
CA ASN A 150 6.15 -6.72 -6.75
C ASN A 150 6.95 -5.55 -6.19
N ASP A 151 6.43 -4.88 -5.17
CA ASP A 151 7.08 -3.72 -4.56
C ASP A 151 8.31 -4.15 -3.77
N VAL A 152 8.18 -5.17 -2.91
CA VAL A 152 9.31 -5.71 -2.14
C VAL A 152 10.40 -6.23 -3.08
N SER A 153 10.03 -6.96 -4.13
CA SER A 153 10.99 -7.46 -5.12
C SER A 153 11.72 -6.32 -5.83
N ALA A 154 11.01 -5.26 -6.24
CA ALA A 154 11.61 -4.12 -6.91
C ALA A 154 12.60 -3.37 -5.99
N HIS A 155 12.23 -3.12 -4.74
CA HIS A 155 13.10 -2.44 -3.77
C HIS A 155 14.31 -3.29 -3.39
N THR A 156 14.12 -4.59 -3.17
CA THR A 156 15.21 -5.53 -2.89
C THR A 156 16.20 -5.60 -4.06
N ALA A 157 15.71 -5.64 -5.30
CA ALA A 157 16.56 -5.66 -6.49
C ALA A 157 17.29 -4.34 -6.72
N ALA A 158 16.66 -3.21 -6.38
CA ALA A 158 17.28 -1.89 -6.46
C ALA A 158 18.39 -1.71 -5.41
N SER A 159 18.22 -2.30 -4.22
CA SER A 159 19.17 -2.28 -3.10
C SER A 159 19.72 -0.87 -2.82
N LEU A 160 18.85 0.14 -2.91
CA LEU A 160 19.22 1.53 -2.65
C LEU A 160 19.13 1.81 -1.15
N GLU A 161 20.14 2.52 -0.64
CA GLU A 161 20.05 3.17 0.66
C GLU A 161 18.89 4.19 0.68
N PRO A 162 18.29 4.49 1.85
CA PRO A 162 17.27 5.53 1.97
C PRO A 162 17.69 6.86 1.33
N LEU A 163 16.79 7.45 0.56
CA LEU A 163 17.00 8.71 -0.18
C LEU A 163 15.97 9.73 0.27
N ARG A 164 16.32 11.02 0.23
CA ARG A 164 15.36 12.13 0.32
C ARG A 164 14.87 12.44 -1.08
N ILE A 165 13.61 12.11 -1.36
CA ILE A 165 13.01 12.25 -2.67
C ILE A 165 11.93 13.32 -2.62
N GLU A 166 12.03 14.31 -3.49
CA GLU A 166 11.03 15.38 -3.60
C GLU A 166 10.23 15.23 -4.91
N LEU A 167 8.91 15.10 -4.80
CA LEU A 167 8.02 15.19 -5.95
C LEU A 167 7.56 16.64 -6.10
N VAL A 168 7.76 17.22 -7.28
CA VAL A 168 7.40 18.61 -7.59
C VAL A 168 6.59 18.71 -8.88
N GLY A 169 6.09 19.91 -9.18
CA GLY A 169 5.38 20.20 -10.43
C GLY A 169 3.86 20.01 -10.37
N ARG A 170 3.21 20.20 -11.53
CA ARG A 170 1.76 20.07 -11.70
C ARG A 170 1.45 18.72 -12.33
N TRP A 171 1.26 17.72 -11.47
CA TRP A 171 0.93 16.37 -11.87
C TRP A 171 -0.42 16.32 -12.59
N ARG A 172 -0.46 15.65 -13.75
CA ARG A 172 -1.66 15.51 -14.59
C ARG A 172 -2.69 14.60 -13.90
N ASP A 173 -2.20 13.58 -13.20
CA ASP A 173 -3.01 12.67 -12.38
C ASP A 173 -2.49 12.65 -10.92
N ARG A 174 -3.36 13.03 -9.99
CA ARG A 174 -3.06 13.01 -8.55
C ARG A 174 -2.95 11.60 -7.99
N ALA A 175 -3.74 10.66 -8.50
CA ALA A 175 -3.67 9.27 -8.07
C ALA A 175 -2.30 8.68 -8.44
N LEU A 176 -1.77 9.05 -9.60
CA LEU A 176 -0.41 8.68 -9.99
C LEU A 176 0.64 9.23 -9.02
N GLN A 177 0.59 10.53 -8.72
CA GLN A 177 1.53 11.16 -7.76
C GLN A 177 1.54 10.39 -6.43
N GLN A 178 0.34 10.09 -5.92
CA GLN A 178 0.16 9.34 -4.68
C GLN A 178 0.76 7.93 -4.77
N GLN A 179 0.54 7.22 -5.86
CA GLN A 179 1.06 5.86 -6.04
C GLN A 179 2.58 5.82 -6.21
N VAL A 180 3.19 6.80 -6.91
CA VAL A 180 4.65 6.92 -7.01
C VAL A 180 5.26 7.22 -5.66
N ALA A 181 4.71 8.20 -4.94
CA ALA A 181 5.22 8.57 -3.62
C ALA A 181 5.06 7.43 -2.60
N ALA A 182 3.90 6.77 -2.57
CA ALA A 182 3.67 5.61 -1.72
C ALA A 182 4.61 4.45 -2.06
N PHE A 183 4.83 4.17 -3.35
CA PHE A 183 5.76 3.12 -3.78
C PHE A 183 7.18 3.40 -3.28
N LEU A 184 7.70 4.62 -3.46
CA LEU A 184 9.03 5.00 -3.01
C LEU A 184 9.15 5.01 -1.48
N ALA A 185 8.13 5.50 -0.77
CA ALA A 185 8.09 5.51 0.69
C ALA A 185 8.13 4.09 1.28
N THR A 186 7.42 3.13 0.67
CA THR A 186 7.50 1.72 1.09
C THR A 186 8.86 1.05 0.82
N GLY A 187 9.70 1.66 -0.02
CA GLY A 187 11.12 1.27 -0.18
C GLY A 187 12.03 1.77 0.94
N GLY A 188 11.51 2.57 1.88
CA GLY A 188 12.28 3.17 2.96
C GLY A 188 12.84 4.56 2.63
N HIS A 189 12.51 5.14 1.48
CA HIS A 189 12.89 6.50 1.13
C HIS A 189 12.03 7.53 1.89
N LEU A 190 12.60 8.70 2.20
CA LEU A 190 11.87 9.82 2.76
C LEU A 190 11.29 10.65 1.61
N VAL A 191 9.96 10.70 1.49
CA VAL A 191 9.31 11.29 0.32
C VAL A 191 8.56 12.56 0.70
N ALA A 192 8.95 13.68 0.09
CA ALA A 192 8.24 14.95 0.16
C ALA A 192 7.33 15.08 -1.06
N THR A 193 6.08 15.48 -0.83
CA THR A 193 5.10 15.72 -1.90
C THR A 193 4.41 17.07 -1.69
N PRO A 194 3.93 17.75 -2.75
CA PRO A 194 3.26 19.05 -2.63
C PRO A 194 1.94 18.96 -1.85
N ARG A 195 1.36 17.76 -1.77
CA ARG A 195 0.33 17.39 -0.80
C ARG A 195 0.72 16.07 -0.17
N PRO A 196 0.82 16.00 1.17
CA PRO A 196 1.20 14.76 1.87
C PRO A 196 0.31 13.58 1.49
N LEU A 197 0.87 12.37 1.59
CA LEU A 197 0.09 11.14 1.47
C LEU A 197 -1.06 11.17 2.49
N ALA A 198 -2.23 10.68 2.10
CA ALA A 198 -3.41 10.72 2.96
C ALA A 198 -3.22 9.86 4.21
N GLY A 199 -2.88 10.50 5.34
CA GLY A 199 -2.55 9.81 6.58
C GLY A 199 -1.07 9.44 6.72
N ALA A 200 -0.18 10.12 5.99
CA ALA A 200 1.27 10.10 6.27
C ALA A 200 1.51 10.40 7.76
N ARG A 201 2.43 9.66 8.40
CA ARG A 201 2.81 9.95 9.79
C ARG A 201 3.64 11.24 9.84
N ASP A 202 4.54 11.40 8.88
CA ASP A 202 5.43 12.54 8.76
C ASP A 202 5.22 13.30 7.45
N VAL A 203 5.31 14.63 7.51
CA VAL A 203 5.35 15.49 6.33
C VAL A 203 6.77 15.98 6.17
N HIS A 204 7.37 15.68 5.02
CA HIS A 204 8.74 16.06 4.73
C HIS A 204 8.78 17.30 3.83
N GLU A 205 9.69 18.22 4.15
CA GLU A 205 10.11 19.31 3.29
C GLU A 205 11.64 19.28 3.21
N PHE A 206 12.18 19.34 2.00
CA PHE A 206 13.62 19.25 1.76
C PHE A 206 14.11 20.51 1.07
N SER A 207 15.09 21.20 1.67
CA SER A 207 15.82 22.27 0.99
C SER A 207 16.81 21.73 -0.05
N ASP A 208 17.24 20.48 0.11
CA ASP A 208 18.27 19.82 -0.70
C ASP A 208 17.98 18.31 -0.83
N PRO A 209 17.06 17.89 -1.71
CA PRO A 209 16.73 16.48 -1.91
C PRO A 209 17.85 15.72 -2.63
N ASP A 210 17.93 14.40 -2.46
CA ASP A 210 18.86 13.53 -3.23
C ASP A 210 18.35 13.30 -4.65
N VAL A 211 17.02 13.19 -4.77
CA VAL A 211 16.32 12.99 -6.04
C VAL A 211 15.13 13.94 -6.12
N ARG A 212 14.95 14.60 -7.27
CA ARG A 212 13.76 15.35 -7.60
C ARG A 212 13.01 14.67 -8.74
N ILE A 213 11.70 14.51 -8.58
CA ILE A 213 10.80 13.94 -9.59
C ILE A 213 9.78 15.00 -9.99
N THR A 214 9.77 15.36 -11.27
CA THR A 214 8.94 16.44 -11.81
C THR A 214 7.97 15.88 -12.85
N GLN A 215 6.71 16.31 -12.83
CA GLN A 215 5.76 16.13 -13.93
C GLN A 215 5.08 17.46 -14.24
N ASP A 216 5.02 17.82 -15.52
CA ASP A 216 4.31 19.02 -16.00
C ASP A 216 3.73 18.84 -17.43
N GLU A 217 3.38 19.94 -18.08
CA GLU A 217 2.80 19.93 -19.44
C GLU A 217 3.83 19.55 -20.51
N THR A 218 5.12 19.72 -20.23
CA THR A 218 6.24 19.54 -21.17
C THR A 218 7.09 18.30 -20.92
N CYS A 219 7.06 17.74 -19.71
CA CYS A 219 7.71 16.49 -19.35
C CYS A 219 6.70 15.50 -18.77
N ASP A 220 6.63 14.30 -19.35
CA ASP A 220 5.71 13.25 -18.87
C ASP A 220 6.08 12.81 -17.44
N MET A 221 7.37 12.60 -17.17
CA MET A 221 7.94 12.56 -15.82
C MET A 221 9.47 12.58 -15.90
N CYS A 222 10.12 13.50 -15.17
CA CYS A 222 11.56 13.70 -15.19
C CYS A 222 12.16 13.32 -13.82
N VAL A 223 13.30 12.63 -13.83
CA VAL A 223 14.04 12.23 -12.62
C VAL A 223 15.41 12.90 -12.64
N GLU A 224 15.69 13.69 -11.61
CA GLU A 224 16.93 14.46 -11.44
C GLU A 224 17.65 14.01 -10.16
N LEU A 225 18.95 13.74 -10.25
CA LEU A 225 19.82 13.54 -9.08
C LEU A 225 20.48 14.86 -8.70
N ARG A 226 20.74 15.10 -7.41
CA ARG A 226 21.37 16.35 -6.92
C ARG A 226 22.60 16.78 -7.73
N ASP A 227 23.50 15.84 -8.01
CA ASP A 227 24.77 16.09 -8.69
C ASP A 227 24.89 15.31 -10.02
N GLY A 228 23.77 14.92 -10.63
CA GLY A 228 23.76 14.00 -11.78
C GLY A 228 22.98 14.52 -12.99
N PRO A 229 23.08 13.81 -14.14
CA PRO A 229 22.31 14.15 -15.33
C PRO A 229 20.80 13.97 -15.09
N ASN A 230 19.97 14.80 -15.74
CA ASN A 230 18.53 14.62 -15.77
C ASN A 230 18.15 13.53 -16.77
N ARG A 231 17.13 12.71 -16.45
CA ARG A 231 16.56 11.72 -17.36
C ARG A 231 15.04 11.77 -17.35
N GLU A 232 14.47 11.87 -18.55
CA GLU A 232 13.04 11.74 -18.77
C GLU A 232 12.62 10.27 -18.77
N VAL A 233 11.49 9.98 -18.12
CA VAL A 233 10.90 8.66 -17.96
C VAL A 233 9.49 8.67 -18.56
N ASP A 234 9.33 7.99 -19.69
CA ASP A 234 8.01 7.80 -20.28
C ASP A 234 7.21 6.74 -19.51
N LEU A 235 6.12 7.20 -18.87
CA LEU A 235 5.17 6.38 -18.13
C LEU A 235 3.87 6.09 -18.91
N VAL A 236 3.70 6.61 -20.12
CA VAL A 236 2.38 6.68 -20.80
C VAL A 236 2.03 5.40 -21.57
N GLY A 237 2.95 4.46 -21.71
CA GLY A 237 2.82 3.32 -22.64
C GLY A 237 2.07 2.06 -22.18
N SER A 238 1.61 1.92 -20.93
CA SER A 238 0.87 0.72 -20.50
C SER A 238 -0.43 1.06 -19.81
N ALA A 239 -1.50 0.36 -20.15
CA ALA A 239 -2.85 0.47 -19.56
C ALA A 239 -2.93 0.19 -18.05
N VAL A 240 -1.78 0.05 -17.38
CA VAL A 240 -1.57 0.01 -15.94
C VAL A 240 -0.29 0.82 -15.66
N MET A 241 -0.41 1.88 -14.86
CA MET A 241 0.71 2.73 -14.44
C MET A 241 1.68 1.96 -13.53
N ASP A 242 2.99 2.00 -13.81
CA ASP A 242 4.00 1.24 -13.08
C ASP A 242 5.06 2.13 -12.38
N PRO A 243 4.90 2.39 -11.06
CA PRO A 243 5.87 3.14 -10.26
C PRO A 243 7.30 2.58 -10.28
N ARG A 244 7.49 1.28 -10.58
CA ARG A 244 8.82 0.63 -10.60
C ARG A 244 9.75 1.18 -11.67
N ARG A 245 9.19 1.80 -12.72
CA ARG A 245 9.98 2.51 -13.75
C ARG A 245 10.71 3.72 -13.17
N VAL A 246 10.11 4.42 -12.21
CA VAL A 246 10.74 5.54 -11.49
C VAL A 246 12.01 5.06 -10.79
N LEU A 247 11.88 3.98 -10.00
CA LEU A 247 12.98 3.41 -9.25
C LEU A 247 14.09 2.89 -10.16
N SER A 248 13.73 2.20 -11.24
CA SER A 248 14.68 1.76 -12.28
C SER A 248 15.49 2.91 -12.86
N SER A 249 14.85 4.06 -13.10
CA SER A 249 15.53 5.27 -13.61
C SER A 249 16.47 5.87 -12.58
N ILE A 250 16.10 5.91 -11.29
CA ILE A 250 16.98 6.36 -10.21
C ILE A 250 18.23 5.48 -10.13
N VAL A 251 18.06 4.15 -10.15
CA VAL A 251 19.17 3.19 -10.13
C VAL A 251 20.10 3.41 -11.33
N ALA A 252 19.53 3.53 -12.53
CA ALA A 252 20.31 3.72 -13.76
C ALA A 252 21.10 5.02 -13.75
N LEU A 253 20.51 6.13 -13.28
CA LEU A 253 21.19 7.42 -13.17
C LEU A 253 22.36 7.36 -12.18
N ARG A 254 22.17 6.73 -11.03
CA ARG A 254 23.23 6.59 -10.01
C ARG A 254 24.37 5.68 -10.44
N ALA A 255 24.12 4.69 -11.30
CA ALA A 255 25.18 3.85 -11.85
C ALA A 255 26.08 4.60 -12.86
N THR A 256 25.62 5.76 -13.37
CA THR A 256 26.33 6.56 -14.37
C THR A 256 26.90 7.88 -13.84
N ALA A 257 26.65 8.21 -12.57
CA ALA A 257 27.14 9.40 -11.88
C ALA A 257 28.39 9.07 -11.06
#